data_AF-A0A382DFI6-F1
#
_entry.id   AF-A0A382DFI6-F1
#
_cell.length_a   1.000
_cell.length_b   1.000
_cell.length_c   1.000
_cell.angle_alpha   90.00
_cell.angle_beta   90.00
_cell.angle_gamma   90.00
#
_symmetry.space_group_name_H-M   'P 1'
#
loop_
_entity.id
_entity.type
_entity.pdbx_description
1 polymer ?
#
loop_
_entity_poly.entity_id
_entity_poly.type
_entity_poly.pdbx_seq_one_letter_code
_entity_poly.pdbx_strand_id
1 'polypeptide(L)' 'MTKRTMPVCCDLEQYKLIEKYAKKRGMMNASQAVEKILEEI' A
#
# COMPACT_ATOMS: atom_id res chain seq x y z
N MET A 1 9.79 12.26 -12.97
CA MET A 1 9.93 10.78 -13.07
C MET A 1 8.64 10.21 -13.64
N THR A 2 8.71 9.28 -14.58
CA THR A 2 7.53 8.57 -15.09
C THR A 2 6.97 7.66 -13.99
N LYS A 3 5.67 7.76 -13.69
CA LYS A 3 5.00 6.82 -12.77
C LYS A 3 5.04 5.43 -13.41
N ARG A 4 5.64 4.46 -12.71
CA ARG A 4 5.74 3.06 -13.14
C ARG A 4 4.87 2.21 -12.25
N THR A 5 4.06 1.34 -12.85
CA THR A 5 3.28 0.34 -12.11
C THR A 5 4.14 -0.90 -11.88
N MET A 6 4.21 -1.37 -10.64
CA MET A 6 4.89 -2.62 -10.29
C MET A 6 3.91 -3.54 -9.56
N PRO A 7 3.67 -4.77 -10.04
CA PRO A 7 2.91 -5.76 -9.29
C PRO A 7 3.75 -6.24 -8.10
N VAL A 8 3.12 -6.32 -6.93
CA VAL A 8 3.75 -6.83 -5.71
C VAL A 8 2.86 -7.91 -5.14
N CYS A 9 3.44 -9.09 -4.92
CA CYS A 9 2.75 -10.18 -4.23
C CYS A 9 2.98 -10.03 -2.73
N CYS A 10 1.88 -10.01 -1.97
CA CYS A 10 1.89 -10.08 -0.52
C CYS A 10 1.23 -11.40 -0.11
N ASP A 11 1.66 -11.98 1.01
CA ASP A 11 0.85 -13.00 1.66
C ASP A 11 -0.43 -12.38 2.24
N LEU A 12 -1.37 -13.24 2.66
CA LEU A 12 -2.68 -12.80 3.15
C LEU A 12 -2.58 -11.92 4.41
N GLU A 13 -1.65 -12.22 5.31
CA GLU A 13 -1.50 -11.50 6.56
C GLU A 13 -0.86 -10.13 6.33
N GLN A 14 0.17 -10.06 5.48
CA GLN A 14 0.76 -8.82 4.98
C GLN A 14 -0.29 -7.93 4.32
N TYR A 15 -1.11 -8.50 3.42
CA TYR A 15 -2.15 -7.75 2.73
C TYR A 15 -3.19 -7.17 3.71
N LYS A 16 -3.66 -7.97 4.70
CA LYS A 16 -4.57 -7.49 5.75
C LYS A 16 -3.96 -6.37 6.60
N LEU A 17 -2.66 -6.44 6.90
CA LEU A 17 -1.97 -5.38 7.63
C LEU A 17 -1.95 -4.07 6.84
N ILE A 18 -1.67 -4.15 5.54
CA ILE A 18 -1.70 -2.98 4.63
C ILE A 18 -3.12 -2.41 4.55
N GLU A 19 -4.15 -3.24 4.40
CA GLU A 19 -5.54 -2.77 4.39
C GLU A 19 -5.95 -2.12 5.70
N LYS A 20 -5.53 -2.68 6.85
CA LYS A 20 -5.81 -2.09 8.17
C LYS A 20 -5.14 -0.72 8.32
N TYR A 21 -3.91 -0.57 7.84
CA TYR A 21 -3.22 0.71 7.81
C TYR A 21 -3.95 1.71 6.91
N ALA A 22 -4.33 1.28 5.69
CA ALA A 22 -5.08 2.09 4.73
C ALA A 22 -6.38 2.62 5.34
N LYS A 23 -7.22 1.73 5.90
CA LYS A 23 -8.50 2.08 6.53
C LYS A 23 -8.34 3.07 7.68
N LYS A 24 -7.34 2.86 8.55
CA LYS A 24 -7.06 3.77 9.69
C LYS A 24 -6.73 5.20 9.24
N ARG A 25 -6.21 5.38 8.03
CA ARG A 25 -5.83 6.68 7.46
C ARG A 25 -6.83 7.20 6.43
N GLY A 26 -7.99 6.57 6.28
CA GLY A 26 -9.03 6.98 5.33
C GLY A 26 -8.66 6.76 3.86
N MET A 27 -7.75 5.83 3.58
CA MET A 27 -7.33 5.49 2.21
C MET A 27 -8.32 4.50 1.56
N MET A 28 -8.41 4.56 0.23
CA MET A 28 -9.36 3.77 -0.55
C MET A 28 -8.88 2.34 -0.80
N ASN A 29 -7.56 2.11 -0.89
CA ASN A 29 -7.00 0.81 -1.22
C ASN A 29 -5.60 0.61 -0.63
N ALA A 30 -5.13 -0.64 -0.71
CA ALA A 30 -3.79 -1.04 -0.27
C ALA A 30 -2.66 -0.34 -1.07
N SER A 31 -2.87 -0.07 -2.36
CA SER A 31 -1.85 0.58 -3.20
C SER A 31 -1.49 1.98 -2.72
N GLN A 32 -2.47 2.80 -2.32
CA GLN A 32 -2.24 4.11 -1.73
C GLN A 32 -1.41 4.04 -0.44
N ALA A 33 -1.67 3.01 0.38
CA ALA A 33 -0.88 2.77 1.59
C ALA A 33 0.57 2.41 1.25
N VAL A 34 0.78 1.53 0.28
CA VAL A 34 2.12 1.12 -0.16
C VAL A 34 2.88 2.29 -0.75
N GLU A 35 2.26 3.08 -1.64
CA GLU A 35 2.87 4.29 -2.23
C GLU A 35 3.30 5.26 -1.13
N LYS A 36 2.42 5.55 -0.16
CA LYS A 36 2.76 6.46 0.94
C LYS A 36 3.90 5.94 1.82
N ILE A 37 3.91 4.65 2.15
CA ILE A 37 5.00 4.05 2.94
C ILE A 37 6.33 4.15 2.19
N LEU A 38 6.33 3.91 0.88
CA LEU A 38 7.52 4.02 0.05
C LEU A 38 8.01 5.46 -0.12
N GLU A 39 7.12 6.46 -0.08
CA GLU A 39 7.51 7.88 -0.09
C GLU A 39 8.15 8.35 1.24
N GLU A 40 7.85 7.66 2.35
CA GLU A 40 8.39 7.98 3.69
C GLU A 40 9.77 7.32 3.96
N ILE A 41 10.31 6.56 3.00
CA ILE A 41 11.63 5.89 3.06
C ILE A 41 12.64 6.63 2.19
#